data_AF-A0A5C8P0Y1-F1
#
_entry.id   AF-A0A5C8P0Y1-F1
#
_cell.length_a   1.000
_cell.length_b   1.000
_cell.length_c   1.000
_cell.angle_alpha   90.00
_cell.angle_beta   90.00
_cell.angle_gamma   90.00
#
_symmetry.space_group_name_H-M   'P 1'
#
loop_
_entity.id
_entity.type
_entity.pdbx_description
1 polymer ?
#
loop_
_entity_poly.entity_id
_entity_poly.type
_entity_poly.pdbx_seq_one_letter_code
_entity_poly.pdbx_strand_id
1 'polypeptide(L)'
;MAQDLVSMGSGQTRVTRAVATIAVAGALGALGGLGGMGGQSAAQAQGSLAGESIESLERLFWICDYGSIHEPFDAGFAMECSVVWEALKARKFNGDFDSFLAWWRQKKDDEHGALANSRRPGAPEMADLRRR
;
A
#
# COMPACT_ATOMS: atom_id res chain seq x y z
N MET A 1 13.74 0.78 62.46
CA MET A 1 15.00 1.49 62.15
C MET A 1 14.60 2.80 61.46
N ALA A 2 15.27 3.89 61.87
CA ALA A 2 15.16 5.31 61.48
C ALA A 2 14.32 5.66 60.22
N GLN A 3 13.36 6.61 60.26
CA GLN A 3 13.57 8.08 60.30
C GLN A 3 14.38 8.54 59.06
N ASP A 4 14.02 9.53 58.23
CA ASP A 4 13.30 10.79 58.43
C ASP A 4 13.11 11.42 57.01
N LEU A 5 11.93 11.97 56.71
CA LEU A 5 11.63 13.40 56.52
C LEU A 5 11.85 14.03 55.14
N VAL A 6 10.72 14.54 54.63
CA VAL A 6 10.52 15.93 54.17
C VAL A 6 11.15 16.34 52.83
N SER A 7 10.28 16.58 51.85
CA SER A 7 10.00 17.94 51.37
C SER A 7 8.70 17.89 50.56
N MET A 8 7.57 18.40 51.08
CA MET A 8 7.10 19.78 50.85
C MET A 8 7.10 20.11 49.34
N GLY A 9 6.00 20.43 48.70
CA GLY A 9 4.67 20.77 49.17
C GLY A 9 3.83 21.04 47.91
N SER A 10 2.60 20.55 47.87
CA SER A 10 1.40 21.31 48.25
C SER A 10 1.10 22.46 47.29
N GLY A 11 0.03 22.32 46.52
CA GLY A 11 -0.48 23.42 45.71
C GLY A 11 -1.71 23.12 44.86
N GLN A 12 -2.66 22.31 45.34
CA GLN A 12 -4.04 22.43 44.85
C GLN A 12 -4.62 23.78 45.26
N THR A 13 -5.60 24.25 44.48
CA THR A 13 -6.49 25.40 44.67
C THR A 13 -5.90 26.79 44.46
N ARG A 14 -6.33 27.43 43.35
CA ARG A 14 -7.13 28.67 43.40
C ARG A 14 -7.76 28.94 42.02
N VAL A 15 -9.08 28.84 42.00
CA VAL A 15 -9.93 29.54 41.05
C VAL A 15 -9.67 31.04 41.24
N THR A 16 -9.00 31.68 40.30
CA THR A 16 -9.00 33.14 40.16
C THR A 16 -9.00 33.47 38.68
N ARG A 17 -10.14 33.98 38.21
CA ARG A 17 -10.23 34.76 36.98
C ARG A 17 -9.27 35.94 37.11
N ALA A 18 -8.26 36.01 36.25
CA ALA A 18 -7.60 37.25 35.91
C ALA A 18 -7.41 37.25 34.39
N VAL A 19 -8.27 38.01 33.73
CA VAL A 19 -8.11 38.41 32.34
C VAL A 19 -6.83 39.26 32.30
N ALA A 20 -5.80 38.74 31.66
CA ALA A 20 -4.61 39.50 31.32
C ALA A 20 -4.44 39.46 29.80
N THR A 21 -4.65 40.64 29.21
CA THR A 21 -4.61 40.96 27.79
C THR A 21 -3.20 40.85 27.21
N ILE A 22 -3.12 40.16 26.07
CA ILE A 22 -2.32 40.42 24.86
C ILE A 22 -0.82 40.69 25.03
N ALA A 23 -0.01 39.74 24.57
CA ALA A 23 1.19 40.04 23.78
C ALA A 23 1.25 39.08 22.58
N VAL A 24 1.05 39.63 21.39
CA VAL A 24 1.28 38.96 20.11
C VAL A 24 2.79 38.88 19.90
N ALA A 25 3.35 37.66 19.92
CA ALA A 25 4.64 37.38 19.30
C ALA A 25 4.86 35.88 19.12
N GLY A 26 4.85 35.43 17.86
CA GLY A 26 5.76 34.40 17.36
C GLY A 26 5.45 32.92 17.60
N ALA A 27 5.51 32.16 16.51
CA ALA A 27 5.60 30.70 16.40
C ALA A 27 4.28 29.91 16.39
N LEU A 28 3.54 30.07 15.30
CA LEU A 28 2.55 29.07 14.84
C LEU A 28 3.28 27.88 14.19
N GLY A 29 3.16 26.71 14.82
CA GLY A 29 3.01 25.43 14.11
C GLY A 29 4.28 24.63 13.81
N ALA A 30 4.78 23.88 14.79
CA ALA A 30 5.58 22.68 14.53
C ALA A 30 5.20 21.56 15.51
N LEU A 31 3.94 21.12 15.45
CA LEU A 31 3.52 19.79 15.91
C LEU A 31 3.08 19.00 14.67
N GLY A 32 4.03 18.72 13.79
CA GLY A 32 3.83 17.96 12.56
C GLY A 32 4.45 16.57 12.66
N GLY A 33 3.67 15.62 13.16
CA GLY A 33 3.64 14.21 12.74
C GLY A 33 4.93 13.39 12.70
N LEU A 34 5.15 12.58 13.75
CA LEU A 34 5.74 11.25 13.59
C LEU A 34 4.75 10.38 12.79
N GLY A 35 4.86 10.37 11.47
CA GLY A 35 3.96 9.62 10.60
C GLY A 35 4.54 9.43 9.20
N GLY A 36 5.58 8.62 9.07
CA GLY A 36 6.30 8.50 7.80
C GLY A 36 7.15 7.24 7.64
N MET A 37 6.68 6.07 8.10
CA MET A 37 7.36 4.79 7.84
C MET A 37 6.60 3.85 6.89
N GLY A 38 5.53 4.33 6.23
CA GLY A 38 4.71 3.52 5.30
C GLY A 38 4.84 3.86 3.81
N GLY A 39 5.44 5.01 3.43
CA GLY A 39 5.44 5.49 2.05
C GLY A 39 6.60 4.99 1.18
N GLN A 40 7.66 4.46 1.78
CA GLN A 40 8.89 4.10 1.06
C GLN A 40 8.73 2.79 0.28
N SER A 41 7.94 1.83 0.79
CA SER A 41 7.78 0.51 0.17
C SER A 41 6.97 0.54 -1.12
N ALA A 42 5.91 1.36 -1.19
CA ALA A 42 5.09 1.48 -2.40
C ALA A 42 5.84 2.17 -3.54
N ALA A 43 6.56 3.26 -3.24
CA ALA A 43 7.37 3.96 -4.23
C ALA A 43 8.53 3.09 -4.76
N GLN A 44 9.17 2.31 -3.88
CA GLN A 44 10.24 1.39 -4.29
C GLN A 44 9.70 0.23 -5.13
N ALA A 45 8.55 -0.34 -4.77
CA ALA A 45 7.91 -1.40 -5.56
C ALA A 45 7.43 -0.89 -6.94
N GLN A 46 6.89 0.33 -7.01
CA GLN A 46 6.56 0.98 -8.28
C GLN A 46 7.80 1.21 -9.15
N GLY A 47 8.93 1.57 -8.53
CA GLY A 47 10.22 1.67 -9.20
C GLY A 47 10.68 0.36 -9.85
N SER A 48 10.38 -0.78 -9.23
CA SER A 48 10.71 -2.11 -9.77
C SER A 48 9.99 -2.41 -11.10
N LEU A 49 8.84 -1.80 -11.35
CA LEU A 49 8.09 -2.02 -12.59
C LEU A 49 8.34 -0.92 -13.64
N ALA A 50 9.16 0.09 -13.36
CA ALA A 50 9.30 1.29 -14.21
C ALA A 50 9.73 0.97 -15.67
N GLY A 51 10.48 -0.12 -15.87
CA GLY A 51 10.92 -0.59 -17.20
C GLY A 51 10.02 -1.63 -17.86
N GLU A 52 9.00 -2.14 -17.17
CA GLU A 52 8.15 -3.21 -17.69
C GLU A 52 7.23 -2.73 -18.83
N SER A 53 7.12 -3.55 -19.88
CA SER A 53 6.20 -3.28 -20.99
C SER A 53 4.74 -3.47 -20.56
N ILE A 54 3.80 -2.88 -21.31
CA ILE A 54 2.36 -3.04 -21.04
C ILE A 54 1.95 -4.52 -21.15
N GLU A 55 2.49 -5.25 -22.13
CA GLU A 55 2.19 -6.67 -22.32
C GLU A 55 2.70 -7.52 -21.14
N SER A 56 3.86 -7.18 -20.57
CA SER A 56 4.38 -7.85 -19.38
C SER A 56 3.48 -7.58 -18.16
N LEU A 57 3.09 -6.31 -17.96
CA LEU A 57 2.16 -5.93 -16.89
C LEU A 57 0.80 -6.61 -17.02
N GLU A 58 0.26 -6.76 -18.23
CA GLU A 58 -0.97 -7.51 -18.48
C GLU A 58 -0.83 -8.98 -18.09
N ARG A 59 0.28 -9.63 -18.48
CA ARG A 59 0.53 -11.03 -18.11
C ARG A 59 0.62 -11.19 -16.59
N LEU A 60 1.39 -10.33 -15.92
CA LEU A 60 1.53 -10.35 -14.46
C LEU A 60 0.20 -10.08 -13.77
N PHE A 61 -0.58 -9.14 -14.31
CA PHE A 61 -1.92 -8.84 -13.80
C PHE A 61 -2.83 -10.07 -13.85
N TRP A 62 -2.87 -10.80 -14.96
CA TRP A 62 -3.73 -11.99 -15.07
C TRP A 62 -3.29 -13.11 -14.14
N ILE A 63 -1.98 -13.30 -13.92
CA ILE A 63 -1.46 -14.24 -12.93
C ILE A 63 -1.93 -13.85 -11.52
N CYS A 64 -1.87 -12.58 -11.18
CA CYS A 64 -2.32 -12.04 -9.89
C CYS A 64 -3.84 -12.18 -9.69
N ASP A 65 -4.63 -11.80 -10.69
CA ASP A 65 -6.09 -11.85 -10.66
C ASP A 65 -6.57 -13.30 -10.51
N TYR A 66 -6.02 -14.23 -11.30
CA TYR A 66 -6.33 -15.66 -11.17
C TYR A 66 -5.84 -16.24 -9.83
N GLY A 67 -4.61 -15.91 -9.42
CA GLY A 67 -4.03 -16.38 -8.16
C GLY A 67 -4.85 -15.98 -6.92
N SER A 68 -5.45 -14.78 -6.94
CA SER A 68 -6.28 -14.27 -5.83
C SER A 68 -7.51 -15.14 -5.51
N ILE A 69 -7.96 -15.96 -6.47
CA ILE A 69 -9.14 -16.82 -6.33
C ILE A 69 -8.74 -18.27 -6.04
N HIS A 70 -7.55 -18.70 -6.50
CA HIS A 70 -7.18 -20.11 -6.56
C HIS A 70 -6.05 -20.52 -5.59
N GLU A 71 -5.31 -19.57 -5.01
CA GLU A 71 -4.17 -19.84 -4.15
C GLU A 71 -4.34 -19.27 -2.74
N PRO A 72 -3.62 -19.83 -1.72
CA PRO A 72 -3.48 -19.18 -0.43
C PRO A 72 -2.92 -17.76 -0.62
N PHE A 73 -3.70 -16.76 -0.26
CA PHE A 73 -3.41 -15.36 -0.52
C PHE A 73 -2.74 -14.74 0.71
N ASP A 74 -1.41 -14.63 0.70
CA ASP A 74 -0.65 -13.96 1.77
C ASP A 74 -0.43 -12.46 1.51
N ALA A 75 0.01 -11.73 2.54
CA ALA A 75 0.16 -10.29 2.49
C ALA A 75 1.27 -9.81 1.53
N GLY A 76 2.33 -10.59 1.32
CA GLY A 76 3.41 -10.27 0.39
C GLY A 76 2.90 -10.35 -1.04
N PHE A 77 2.23 -11.45 -1.37
CA PHE A 77 1.60 -11.63 -2.68
C PHE A 77 0.55 -10.55 -2.98
N ALA A 78 -0.28 -10.21 -1.98
CA ALA A 78 -1.26 -9.12 -2.11
C ALA A 78 -0.59 -7.76 -2.43
N MET A 79 0.54 -7.47 -1.77
CA MET A 79 1.31 -6.25 -2.00
C MET A 79 1.87 -6.20 -3.42
N GLU A 80 2.53 -7.26 -3.88
CA GLU A 80 3.07 -7.35 -5.24
C GLU A 80 1.96 -7.16 -6.29
N CYS A 81 0.84 -7.86 -6.14
CA CYS A 81 -0.27 -7.77 -7.06
C CYS A 81 -0.95 -6.40 -7.07
N SER A 82 -0.98 -5.69 -5.94
CA SER A 82 -1.49 -4.31 -5.89
C SER A 82 -0.62 -3.35 -6.70
N VAL A 83 0.71 -3.55 -6.71
CA VAL A 83 1.64 -2.71 -7.47
C VAL A 83 1.50 -2.95 -8.96
N VAL A 84 1.32 -4.21 -9.38
CA VAL A 84 1.03 -4.57 -10.79
C VAL A 84 -0.30 -3.97 -11.24
N TRP A 85 -1.35 -4.07 -10.42
CA TRP A 85 -2.66 -3.48 -10.71
C TRP A 85 -2.56 -1.98 -10.97
N GLU A 86 -1.92 -1.25 -10.05
CA GLU A 86 -1.77 0.20 -10.16
C GLU A 86 -0.90 0.60 -11.36
N ALA A 87 0.19 -0.13 -11.64
CA ALA A 87 1.05 0.13 -12.79
C ALA A 87 0.32 -0.10 -14.12
N LEU A 88 -0.44 -1.20 -14.25
CA LEU A 88 -1.20 -1.49 -15.47
C LEU A 88 -2.31 -0.45 -15.68
N LYS A 89 -3.07 -0.13 -14.64
CA LYS A 89 -4.11 0.91 -14.67
C LYS A 89 -3.53 2.23 -15.12
N ALA A 90 -2.42 2.66 -14.52
CA ALA A 90 -1.77 3.92 -14.87
C ALA A 90 -1.29 3.97 -16.33
N ARG A 91 -0.65 2.90 -16.83
CA ARG A 91 0.01 2.92 -18.16
C ARG A 91 -0.92 2.62 -19.33
N LYS A 92 -1.82 1.65 -19.18
CA LYS A 92 -2.70 1.21 -20.27
C LYS A 92 -3.99 2.02 -20.33
N PHE A 93 -4.49 2.44 -19.18
CA PHE A 93 -5.79 3.11 -19.06
C PHE A 93 -5.66 4.56 -18.60
N ASN A 94 -4.45 5.12 -18.55
CA ASN A 94 -4.18 6.48 -18.07
C ASN A 94 -4.72 6.72 -16.64
N GLY A 95 -4.78 5.67 -15.81
CA GLY A 95 -5.33 5.71 -14.46
C GLY A 95 -6.85 5.57 -14.39
N ASP A 96 -7.56 5.50 -15.52
CA ASP A 96 -9.02 5.39 -15.54
C ASP A 96 -9.49 4.00 -15.09
N PHE A 97 -10.12 3.97 -13.92
CA PHE A 97 -10.59 2.73 -13.32
C PHE A 97 -11.78 2.13 -14.07
N ASP A 98 -12.66 2.96 -14.63
CA ASP A 98 -13.86 2.48 -15.33
C ASP A 98 -13.50 1.77 -16.64
N SER A 99 -12.58 2.35 -17.42
CA SER A 99 -12.01 1.68 -18.61
C SER A 99 -11.27 0.39 -18.24
N PHE A 100 -10.48 0.41 -17.16
CA PHE A 100 -9.83 -0.80 -16.66
C PHE A 100 -10.85 -1.89 -16.32
N LEU A 101 -11.89 -1.54 -15.57
CA LEU A 101 -12.91 -2.49 -15.12
C LEU A 101 -13.73 -3.04 -16.29
N ALA A 102 -14.08 -2.20 -17.26
CA ALA A 102 -14.77 -2.61 -18.48
C ALA A 102 -13.93 -3.60 -19.29
N TRP A 103 -12.62 -3.34 -19.44
CA TRP A 103 -11.69 -4.25 -20.09
C TRP A 103 -11.56 -5.58 -19.34
N TRP A 104 -11.40 -5.54 -18.02
CA TRP A 104 -11.26 -6.74 -17.20
C TRP A 104 -12.48 -7.65 -17.36
N ARG A 105 -13.70 -7.10 -17.26
CA ARG A 105 -14.95 -7.87 -17.44
C ARG A 105 -15.05 -8.56 -18.80
N GLN A 106 -14.54 -7.93 -19.86
CA GLN A 106 -14.58 -8.49 -21.20
C GLN A 106 -13.60 -9.65 -21.39
N LYS A 107 -12.47 -9.63 -20.67
CA LYS A 107 -11.37 -10.57 -20.87
C LYS A 107 -11.27 -11.69 -19.84
N LYS A 108 -11.83 -11.50 -18.65
CA LYS A 108 -11.57 -12.33 -17.48
C LYS A 108 -11.73 -13.82 -17.77
N ASP A 109 -12.85 -14.22 -18.35
CA ASP A 109 -13.17 -15.64 -18.55
C ASP A 109 -12.18 -16.31 -19.52
N ASP A 110 -11.81 -15.62 -20.60
CA ASP A 110 -10.84 -16.12 -21.58
C ASP A 110 -9.45 -16.27 -20.97
N GLU A 111 -8.98 -15.25 -20.26
CA GLU A 111 -7.64 -15.21 -19.67
C GLU A 111 -7.51 -16.20 -18.50
N HIS A 112 -8.55 -16.32 -17.67
CA HIS A 112 -8.63 -17.33 -16.60
C HIS A 112 -8.66 -18.74 -17.19
N GLY A 113 -9.42 -18.96 -18.27
CA GLY A 113 -9.43 -20.23 -19.00
C GLY A 113 -8.05 -20.59 -19.55
N ALA A 114 -7.34 -19.63 -20.15
CA ALA A 114 -5.99 -19.82 -20.66
C ALA A 114 -4.98 -20.19 -19.55
N LEU A 115 -5.05 -19.53 -18.39
CA LEU A 115 -4.19 -19.83 -17.24
C LEU A 115 -4.51 -21.20 -16.62
N ALA A 116 -5.79 -21.53 -16.47
CA ALA A 116 -6.22 -22.83 -15.98
C ALA A 116 -5.72 -23.97 -16.87
N ASN A 117 -5.76 -23.78 -18.20
CA ASN A 117 -5.24 -24.74 -19.17
C ASN A 117 -3.71 -24.85 -19.12
N SER A 118 -3.00 -23.73 -18.96
CA SER A 118 -1.53 -23.68 -18.90
C SER A 118 -0.96 -24.36 -17.65
N ARG A 119 -1.71 -24.39 -16.55
CA ARG A 119 -1.32 -25.06 -15.30
C ARG A 119 -1.65 -26.56 -15.28
N ARG A 120 -2.36 -27.08 -16.28
CA ARG A 120 -2.66 -28.51 -16.38
C ARG A 120 -1.36 -29.29 -16.65
N PRO A 121 -1.00 -30.30 -15.84
CA PRO A 121 0.17 -31.12 -16.10
C PRO A 121 0.10 -31.74 -17.51
N GLY A 122 1.09 -31.45 -18.36
CA GLY A 122 1.14 -31.89 -19.76
C GLY A 122 0.82 -30.82 -20.82
N ALA A 123 0.56 -29.56 -20.44
CA ALA A 123 0.55 -28.43 -21.38
C ALA A 123 1.99 -28.03 -21.79
N PRO A 124 2.25 -27.56 -23.03
CA PRO A 124 3.57 -27.06 -23.42
C PRO A 124 3.95 -25.88 -22.50
N GLU A 125 5.02 -26.10 -21.75
CA GLU A 125 5.28 -25.42 -20.48
C GLU A 125 5.98 -24.06 -20.65
N MET A 126 5.33 -22.99 -20.18
CA MET A 126 5.88 -21.63 -19.99
C MET A 126 6.71 -21.51 -18.69
N ALA A 127 7.45 -22.55 -18.27
CA ALA A 127 8.20 -22.57 -17.01
C ALA A 127 9.48 -21.71 -17.03
N ASP A 128 9.79 -21.03 -18.13
CA ASP A 128 11.00 -20.20 -18.25
C ASP A 128 10.79 -18.74 -17.80
N LEU A 129 9.54 -18.29 -17.58
CA LEU A 129 9.25 -16.89 -17.24
C LEU A 129 9.39 -16.52 -15.75
N ARG A 130 9.60 -17.50 -14.85
CA ARG A 130 9.75 -17.26 -13.40
C ARG A 130 11.19 -17.38 -12.91
N ARG A 131 12.15 -17.58 -13.83
CA ARG A 131 13.57 -17.86 -13.53
C ARG A 131 14.52 -16.77 -14.04
N ARG A 132 14.00 -15.62 -14.49
CA ARG A 132 14.77 -14.48 -14.97
C ARG A 132 14.37 -13.21 -14.23
#